data_AF-A0A7Z0MSY5-F1
#
_entry.id   AF-A0A7Z0MSY5-F1
#
_cell.length_a   1.000
_cell.length_b   1.000
_cell.length_c   1.000
_cell.angle_alpha   90.00
_cell.angle_beta   90.00
_cell.angle_gamma   90.00
#
_symmetry.space_group_name_H-M   'P 1'
#
loop_
_entity.id
_entity.type
_entity.pdbx_description
1 polymer ?
#
loop_
_entity_poly.entity_id
_entity_poly.type
_entity_poly.pdbx_seq_one_letter_code
_entity_poly.pdbx_strand_id
1 'polypeptide(L)' 'MASALPFLDQGRAKGIVTTGRERSEEFPDLPTLNELLGNFEVYFWTSFFVPAGTP' A
#
# COMPACT_ATOMS: atom_id res chain seq x y z
N MET A 1 -4.80 4.24 3.51
CA MET A 1 -5.13 3.29 4.60
C MET A 1 -3.99 2.30 4.76
N ALA A 2 -2.94 2.70 5.48
CA ALA A 2 -1.88 1.79 5.87
C ALA A 2 -2.20 1.10 7.19
N SER A 3 -2.58 -0.17 7.13
CA SER A 3 -2.77 -1.01 8.33
C SER A 3 -1.47 -1.23 9.13
N ALA A 4 -0.30 -0.96 8.53
CA ALA A 4 1.01 -1.15 9.14
C ALA A 4 1.47 0.00 10.04
N LEU A 5 0.92 1.22 9.89
CA LEU A 5 1.44 2.45 10.53
C LEU A 5 1.60 2.33 12.06
N PRO A 6 0.61 1.83 12.84
CA PRO A 6 0.76 1.72 14.30
C PRO A 6 1.90 0.79 14.74
N PHE A 7 2.22 -0.23 13.95
CA PHE A 7 3.29 -1.18 14.26
C PHE A 7 4.68 -0.60 13.98
N LEU A 8 4.77 0.27 12.97
CA LEU A 8 5.98 1.02 12.63
C LEU A 8 6.26 2.09 13.69
N ASP A 9 5.24 2.85 14.10
CA ASP A 9 5.35 3.88 15.13
C ASP A 9 5.76 3.31 16.50
N GLN A 10 5.26 2.12 16.84
CA GLN A 10 5.63 1.41 18.07
C GLN A 10 7.01 0.73 17.99
N GLY A 11 7.72 0.83 16.85
CA GLY A 11 9.01 0.16 16.64
C GLY A 11 8.93 -1.37 16.61
N ARG A 12 7.72 -1.93 16.46
CA ARG A 12 7.47 -3.38 16.44
C ARG A 12 7.68 -3.98 15.05
N ALA A 13 7.76 -3.13 14.04
CA ALA A 13 8.08 -3.50 12.67
C ALA A 13 8.97 -2.42 12.05
N LYS A 14 9.68 -2.78 10.97
CA LYS A 14 10.46 -1.85 10.16
C LYS A 14 10.01 -1.95 8.71
N GLY A 15 9.52 -0.84 8.16
CA GLY A 15 9.22 -0.72 6.74
C GLY A 15 10.51 -0.75 5.93
N ILE A 16 10.52 -1.49 4.82
CA ILE A 16 11.69 -1.61 3.94
C ILE A 16 11.37 -1.00 2.57
N VAL A 17 10.23 -1.39 1.99
CA VAL A 17 9.72 -0.90 0.71
C VAL A 17 8.19 -0.87 0.74
N THR A 18 7.58 -0.04 -0.10
CA THR A 18 6.15 -0.09 -0.40
C THR A 18 5.91 -0.73 -1.78
N THR A 19 4.70 -1.24 -2.04
CA THR A 19 4.37 -1.95 -3.30
C THR A 19 3.58 -1.11 -4.29
N GLY A 20 3.24 0.13 -3.93
CA GLY A 20 2.52 1.05 -4.81
C GLY A 20 3.40 1.50 -5.97
N ARG A 21 2.75 2.02 -7.03
CA ARG A 21 3.45 2.59 -8.18
C ARG A 21 4.30 3.81 -7.81
N GLU A 22 3.80 4.62 -6.89
CA GLU A 22 4.38 5.87 -6.40
C GLU A 22 4.51 5.83 -4.88
N ARG A 23 5.35 6.72 -4.33
CA ARG A 23 5.56 6.80 -2.88
C ARG A 23 4.27 7.20 -2.17
N SER A 24 4.04 6.58 -1.02
CA SER A 24 2.88 6.88 -0.19
C SER A 24 3.11 8.16 0.61
N GLU A 25 2.13 9.05 0.66
CA GLU A 25 2.15 10.21 1.56
C GLU A 25 2.19 9.80 3.05
N GLU A 26 1.63 8.62 3.39
CA GLU A 26 1.68 8.06 4.74
C GLU A 26 3.09 7.54 5.09
N PHE A 27 3.94 7.25 4.09
CA PHE A 27 5.31 6.73 4.25
C PHE A 27 6.30 7.38 3.26
N PRO A 28 6.56 8.70 3.37
CA PRO A 28 7.36 9.43 2.38
C PRO A 28 8.83 8.98 2.32
N ASP A 29 9.36 8.47 3.44
CA ASP A 29 10.75 8.03 3.56
C ASP A 29 10.99 6.62 2.98
N LEU A 30 9.93 5.84 2.75
CA LEU A 30 10.06 4.49 2.19
C LEU A 30 10.04 4.54 0.66
N PRO A 31 11.01 3.90 -0.03
CA PRO A 31 10.97 3.76 -1.48
C PRO A 31 9.85 2.79 -1.89
N THR A 32 9.46 2.84 -3.16
CA THR A 32 8.61 1.82 -3.76
C THR A 32 9.44 0.68 -4.34
N LEU A 33 8.86 -0.51 -4.46
CA LEU A 33 9.48 -1.60 -5.20
C LEU A 33 9.53 -1.32 -6.71
N ASN A 34 8.63 -0.46 -7.21
CA ASN A 34 8.62 0.01 -8.59
C ASN A 34 9.89 0.82 -8.94
N GLU A 35 10.41 1.62 -8.01
CA GLU A 35 11.67 2.37 -8.18
C GLU A 35 12.89 1.44 -8.38
N LEU A 36 12.83 0.20 -7.87
CA LEU A 36 13.94 -0.75 -7.88
C LEU A 36 13.88 -1.74 -9.04
N LEU A 37 12.69 -2.26 -9.35
CA LEU A 37 12.52 -3.35 -10.33
C LEU A 37 11.87 -2.88 -11.64
N GLY A 38 11.16 -1.74 -11.62
CA GLY A 38 10.35 -1.27 -12.75
C GLY A 38 9.13 -2.15 -13.02
N ASN A 39 8.01 -1.53 -13.41
CA ASN A 39 6.75 -2.21 -13.73
C ASN A 39 6.21 -3.12 -12.61
N PHE A 40 6.58 -2.85 -11.35
CA PHE A 40 6.07 -3.57 -10.20
C PHE A 40 4.99 -2.72 -9.53
N GLU A 41 3.78 -3.27 -9.40
CA GLU A 41 2.72 -2.62 -8.64
C GLU A 41 1.78 -3.65 -8.04
N VAL A 42 1.56 -3.54 -6.73
CA VAL A 42 0.49 -4.24 -6.03
C VAL A 42 -0.23 -3.21 -5.17
N TYR A 43 -1.48 -2.94 -5.54
CA TYR A 43 -2.34 -2.00 -4.86
C TYR A 43 -3.52 -2.72 -4.22
N PHE A 44 -3.77 -2.44 -2.94
CA PHE A 44 -4.90 -2.96 -2.21
C PHE A 44 -6.07 -1.99 -2.31
N TRP A 45 -7.21 -2.48 -2.76
CA TRP A 45 -8.46 -1.73 -2.82
C TRP A 45 -9.57 -2.51 -2.12
N THR A 46 -10.62 -1.80 -1.76
CA THR A 46 -11.83 -2.38 -1.17
C THR A 46 -13.02 -1.85 -1.94
N SER A 47 -13.90 -2.76 -2.39
CA SER A 47 -15.13 -2.39 -3.07
C SER A 47 -16.30 -3.18 -2.51
N PHE A 48 -17.50 -2.68 -2.82
CA PHE A 48 -18.74 -3.40 -2.59
C PHE A 48 -19.14 -4.14 -3.85
N PHE A 49 -19.69 -5.33 -3.67
CA PHE A 49 -20.29 -6.13 -4.74
C PHE A 49 -21.75 -6.35 -4.41
N VAL A 50 -22.60 -6.18 -5.42
CA VAL A 50 -24.05 -6.41 -5.33
C VAL A 50 -24.48 -7.41 -6.40
N PRO A 51 -25.64 -8.08 -6.24
CA PRO A 51 -26.14 -9.00 -7.26
C PRO A 51 -26.27 -8.34 -8.64
N ALA A 52 -26.09 -9.12 -9.70
CA ALA A 52 -26.35 -8.67 -11.06
C ALA A 52 -27.83 -8.25 -11.20
N GLY A 53 -28.09 -7.07 -11.78
CA GLY A 53 -29.45 -6.51 -11.93
C GLY A 53 -29.94 -5.67 -10.74
N THR A 54 -29.07 -5.32 -9.80
CA THR A 54 -29.37 -4.27 -8.80
C THR A 54 -29.61 -2.94 -9.55
N PRO A 55 -30.77 -2.26 -9.38
CA PRO A 55 -31.11 -1.02 -10.08
C PRO A 55 -30.11 0.13 -9.88
#